data_AF-A0A392NXB2-F1
#
_entry.id   AF-A0A392NXB2-F1
#
_cell.length_a   1.000
_cell.length_b   1.000
_cell.length_c   1.000
_cell.angle_alpha   90.00
_cell.angle_beta   90.00
_cell.angle_gamma   90.00
#
_symmetry.space_group_name_H-M   'P 1'
#
loop_
_entity.id
_entity.type
_entity.pdbx_description
1 polymer ?
#
loop_
_entity_poly.entity_id
_entity_poly.type
_entity_poly.pdbx_seq_one_letter_code
_entity_poly.pdbx_strand_id
1 'polypeptide(L)'
;PDGFNPGFYQHFWDMCGVGMKYTQQAALGWNQSAFVPGRSILDNVMAAIEIVHHMKSKTRGKQGEVALKLDISKAYDRFDWDYLKDIQRTLGFSQKWISWIMLCVETVDYSVIFNENMVGPIVPGRGL
;
A
#
# COMPACT_ATOMS: atom_id res chain seq x y z
N PRO A 1 12.83 6.67 -4.32
CA PRO A 1 11.71 6.64 -3.36
C PRO A 1 10.56 7.50 -3.89
N ASP A 2 9.40 6.89 -4.06
CA ASP A 2 8.57 7.06 -5.25
C ASP A 2 7.57 8.23 -5.09
N GLY A 3 8.09 9.38 -4.67
CA GLY A 3 7.72 10.64 -5.28
C GLY A 3 6.64 11.49 -4.62
N PHE A 4 5.99 11.08 -3.52
CA PHE A 4 4.97 11.94 -2.89
C PHE A 4 5.06 12.01 -1.36
N ASN A 5 4.99 13.24 -0.84
CA ASN A 5 4.90 13.54 0.60
C ASN A 5 3.56 13.00 1.15
N PRO A 6 3.51 12.45 2.38
CA PRO A 6 2.26 12.11 3.07
C PRO A 6 1.12 13.15 2.95
N GLY A 7 1.44 14.45 2.91
CA GLY A 7 0.46 15.52 2.70
C GLY A 7 -0.25 15.48 1.34
N PHE A 8 0.41 14.98 0.29
CA PHE A 8 -0.20 14.74 -1.02
C PHE A 8 -1.39 13.78 -0.90
N TYR A 9 -1.17 12.65 -0.24
CA TYR A 9 -2.21 11.62 -0.07
C TYR A 9 -3.35 12.10 0.83
N GLN A 10 -3.07 12.93 1.84
CA GLN A 10 -4.11 13.52 2.68
C GLN A 10 -4.97 14.54 1.92
N HIS A 11 -4.34 15.36 1.07
CA HIS A 11 -5.05 16.41 0.33
C HIS A 11 -5.98 15.86 -0.74
N PHE A 12 -5.56 14.81 -1.44
CA PHE A 12 -6.32 14.21 -2.52
C PHE A 12 -7.26 13.10 -2.06
N TRP A 13 -7.34 12.87 -0.74
CA TRP A 13 -8.14 11.81 -0.16
C TRP A 13 -9.64 11.97 -0.43
N ASP A 14 -10.12 13.19 -0.61
CA ASP A 14 -11.53 13.45 -0.91
C ASP A 14 -11.92 13.10 -2.34
N MET A 15 -10.96 12.94 -3.26
CA MET A 15 -11.22 12.37 -4.58
C MET A 15 -11.47 10.85 -4.51
N CYS A 16 -10.91 10.17 -3.51
CA CYS A 16 -11.21 8.78 -3.23
C CYS A 16 -12.65 8.72 -2.66
N GLY A 17 -13.60 8.27 -3.49
CA GLY A 17 -15.03 8.30 -3.17
C GLY A 17 -15.39 7.70 -1.81
N VAL A 18 -16.53 8.12 -1.26
CA VAL A 18 -17.02 7.78 0.10
C VAL A 18 -16.96 6.28 0.40
N GLY A 19 -17.27 5.42 -0.57
CA GLY A 19 -17.20 3.96 -0.42
C GLY A 19 -15.80 3.44 -0.08
N MET A 20 -14.75 4.03 -0.66
CA MET A 20 -13.37 3.63 -0.39
C MET A 20 -12.96 3.95 1.05
N LYS A 21 -13.48 5.05 1.61
CA LYS A 21 -13.20 5.47 2.99
C LYS A 21 -13.78 4.49 4.02
N TYR A 22 -15.01 4.01 3.79
CA TYR A 22 -15.66 3.04 4.69
C TYR A 22 -15.02 1.66 4.61
N THR A 23 -14.76 1.17 3.40
CA THR A 23 -14.13 -0.14 3.21
C THR A 23 -12.74 -0.19 3.84
N GLN A 24 -11.99 0.90 3.74
CA GLN A 24 -10.68 0.98 4.37
C GLN A 24 -10.75 0.99 5.90
N GLN A 25 -11.70 1.71 6.51
CA GLN A 25 -11.87 1.65 7.97
C GLN A 25 -12.31 0.27 8.46
N ALA A 26 -13.11 -0.45 7.67
CA ALA A 26 -13.53 -1.81 8.00
C ALA A 26 -12.42 -2.86 7.78
N ALA A 27 -11.55 -2.64 6.78
CA ALA A 27 -10.50 -3.59 6.40
C ALA A 27 -9.16 -3.38 7.14
N LEU A 28 -8.85 -2.17 7.62
CA LEU A 28 -7.57 -1.86 8.25
C LEU A 28 -7.69 -1.83 9.78
N GLY A 29 -6.83 -2.60 10.45
CA GLY A 29 -6.76 -2.62 11.91
C GLY A 29 -6.33 -1.27 12.51
N TRP A 30 -6.47 -1.13 13.84
CA TRP A 30 -6.07 0.08 14.57
C TRP A 30 -4.60 0.45 14.40
N ASN A 31 -3.74 -0.54 14.14
CA ASN A 31 -2.29 -0.36 14.03
C ASN A 31 -1.81 0.05 12.62
N GLN A 32 -2.72 0.35 11.69
CA GLN A 32 -2.36 0.83 10.36
C GLN A 32 -2.48 2.36 10.28
N SER A 33 -1.38 3.06 10.58
CA SER A 33 -1.37 4.53 10.57
C SER A 33 -0.87 5.16 9.25
N ALA A 34 -0.26 4.37 8.35
CA ALA A 34 0.15 4.86 7.04
C ALA A 34 -1.03 4.89 6.05
N PHE A 35 -1.12 5.96 5.26
CA PHE A 35 -2.15 6.14 4.21
C PHE A 35 -3.61 6.06 4.71
N VAL A 36 -3.85 6.44 5.97
CA VAL A 36 -5.18 6.60 6.56
C VAL A 36 -5.34 8.05 7.00
N PRO A 37 -6.38 8.77 6.56
CA PRO A 37 -6.61 10.15 6.98
C PRO A 37 -6.77 10.25 8.49
N GLY A 38 -6.20 11.31 9.07
CA GLY A 38 -6.28 11.55 10.51
C GLY A 38 -5.39 10.65 11.37
N ARG A 39 -4.62 9.73 10.77
CA ARG A 39 -3.58 8.97 11.47
C ARG A 39 -2.20 9.52 11.11
N SER A 40 -1.33 9.65 12.11
CA SER A 40 0.03 10.13 11.89
C SER A 40 0.97 8.96 11.65
N ILE A 41 1.88 9.10 10.68
CA ILE A 41 2.96 8.13 10.51
C ILE A 41 3.86 8.05 11.75
N LEU A 42 3.92 9.12 12.54
CA LEU A 42 4.67 9.18 13.79
C LEU A 42 4.14 8.18 14.83
N ASP A 43 2.85 7.84 14.79
CA ASP A 43 2.25 6.88 15.72
C ASP A 43 2.88 5.49 15.55
N ASN A 44 3.11 5.06 14.31
CA ASN A 44 3.80 3.82 13.99
C ASN A 44 5.27 3.85 14.41
N VAL A 45 5.94 5.00 14.26
CA VAL A 45 7.34 5.17 14.67
C VAL A 45 7.45 5.06 16.19
N MET A 46 6.56 5.71 16.93
CA MET A 46 6.53 5.64 18.40
C MET A 46 6.25 4.23 18.89
N ALA A 47 5.26 3.54 18.32
CA ALA A 47 4.98 2.14 18.65
C ALA A 47 6.19 1.23 18.39
N ALA A 48 6.89 1.41 17.27
CA ALA A 48 8.09 0.65 16.96
C ALA A 48 9.23 0.94 17.96
N ILE A 49 9.43 2.20 18.34
CA ILE A 49 10.42 2.59 19.36
C ILE A 49 10.11 1.92 20.70
N GLU A 50 8.84 1.93 21.13
CA GLU A 50 8.41 1.31 22.38
C GLU A 50 8.62 -0.20 22.37
N ILE A 51 8.22 -0.89 21.29
CA ILE A 51 8.45 -2.33 21.11
C ILE A 51 9.95 -2.66 21.20
N VAL A 52 10.80 -1.90 20.50
CA VAL A 52 12.26 -2.09 20.55
C VAL A 52 12.83 -1.82 21.94
N HIS A 53 12.33 -0.79 22.63
CA HIS A 53 12.76 -0.44 23.98
C HIS A 53 12.39 -1.55 24.98
N HIS A 54 11.16 -2.05 24.92
CA HIS A 54 10.67 -3.16 25.74
C HIS A 54 11.48 -4.43 25.53
N MET A 55 11.73 -4.83 24.28
CA MET A 55 12.56 -6.01 23.99
C MET A 55 14.00 -5.85 24.51
N LYS A 56 14.57 -4.63 24.44
CA LYS A 56 15.91 -4.35 24.98
C LYS A 56 15.97 -4.38 26.51
N SER A 57 14.93 -3.91 27.19
CA SER A 57 14.87 -3.88 28.65
C SER A 57 14.56 -5.26 29.26
N LYS A 58 13.90 -6.14 28.49
CA LYS A 58 13.60 -7.52 28.86
C LYS A 58 14.83 -8.43 28.79
N THR A 59 15.71 -8.30 29.79
CA THR A 59 16.97 -9.06 29.90
C THR A 59 16.87 -10.37 30.70
N ARG A 60 15.71 -10.65 31.33
CA ARG A 60 15.47 -11.82 32.18
C ARG A 60 14.08 -12.41 31.93
N GLY A 61 13.96 -13.73 32.04
CA GLY A 61 12.71 -14.47 31.86
C GLY A 61 12.91 -15.75 31.05
N LYS A 62 11.92 -16.65 31.05
CA LYS A 62 11.98 -17.92 30.30
C LYS A 62 11.49 -17.81 28.85
N GLN A 63 10.89 -16.69 28.46
CA GLN A 63 10.35 -16.43 27.12
C GLN A 63 11.12 -15.30 26.44
N GLY A 64 11.74 -15.61 25.29
CA GLY A 64 12.33 -14.62 24.39
C GLY A 64 11.27 -13.96 23.50
N GLU A 65 11.53 -12.73 23.08
CA GLU A 65 10.69 -11.97 22.15
C GLU A 65 11.49 -11.69 20.86
N VAL A 66 10.79 -11.65 19.72
CA VAL A 66 11.38 -11.36 18.41
C VAL A 66 10.48 -10.38 17.68
N ALA A 67 11.07 -9.32 17.12
CA ALA A 67 10.40 -8.45 16.17
C ALA A 67 10.68 -8.90 14.73
N LEU A 68 9.62 -9.15 13.97
CA LEU A 68 9.69 -9.49 12.56
C LEU A 68 9.33 -8.25 11.73
N LYS A 69 10.31 -7.70 11.01
CA LYS A 69 10.08 -6.65 10.02
C LYS A 69 9.76 -7.30 8.68
N LEU A 70 8.51 -7.21 8.26
CA LEU A 70 8.07 -7.61 6.92
C LEU A 70 8.11 -6.37 6.01
N ASP A 71 9.01 -6.38 5.03
CA ASP A 71 9.09 -5.38 3.97
C ASP A 71 8.58 -6.03 2.68
N ILE A 72 7.52 -5.47 2.08
CA ILE A 72 7.03 -5.95 0.79
C ILE A 72 7.83 -5.23 -0.28
N SER A 73 9.06 -5.69 -0.52
CA SER A 73 9.89 -5.16 -1.59
C SER A 73 9.17 -5.35 -2.93
N LYS A 74 9.02 -4.27 -3.70
CA LYS A 74 8.35 -4.27 -5.02
C LYS A 74 6.89 -4.71 -4.97
N ALA A 75 6.16 -4.31 -3.91
CA ALA A 75 4.73 -4.55 -3.77
C ALA A 75 3.94 -4.13 -5.02
N TYR A 76 4.40 -3.05 -5.67
CA TYR A 76 3.81 -2.47 -6.86
C TYR A 76 4.22 -3.23 -8.13
N ASP A 77 5.47 -3.66 -8.31
CA ASP A 77 5.92 -4.31 -9.55
C ASP A 77 5.34 -5.72 -9.81
N ARG A 78 4.78 -6.39 -8.79
CA ARG A 78 4.36 -7.80 -8.87
C ARG A 78 2.88 -8.02 -8.59
N PHE A 79 2.09 -6.95 -8.53
CA PHE A 79 0.68 -7.07 -8.18
C PHE A 79 -0.11 -7.82 -9.25
N ASP A 80 -0.77 -8.91 -8.86
CA ASP A 80 -1.65 -9.66 -9.74
C ASP A 80 -2.98 -8.89 -9.89
N TRP A 81 -3.33 -8.56 -11.14
CA TRP A 81 -4.52 -7.76 -11.46
C TRP A 81 -5.81 -8.55 -11.30
N ASP A 82 -5.80 -9.87 -11.51
CA ASP A 82 -6.97 -10.70 -11.25
C ASP A 82 -7.24 -10.75 -9.74
N TYR A 83 -6.18 -10.86 -8.94
CA TYR A 83 -6.28 -10.74 -7.48
C TYR A 83 -6.81 -9.35 -7.05
N LEU A 84 -6.36 -8.26 -7.70
CA LEU A 84 -6.86 -6.90 -7.46
C LEU A 84 -8.37 -6.79 -7.71
N LYS A 85 -8.84 -7.42 -8.78
CA LYS A 85 -10.24 -7.39 -9.18
C LYS A 85 -11.09 -8.18 -8.20
N ASP A 86 -10.64 -9.35 -7.80
CA ASP A 86 -11.36 -10.24 -6.90
C ASP A 86 -11.41 -9.72 -5.47
N ILE A 87 -10.36 -9.06 -4.98
CA ILE A 87 -10.42 -8.42 -3.66
C ILE A 87 -11.40 -7.25 -3.64
N GLN A 88 -11.46 -6.45 -4.72
CA GLN A 88 -12.45 -5.36 -4.82
C GLN A 88 -13.89 -5.90 -4.89
N ARG A 89 -14.12 -7.02 -5.60
CA ARG A 89 -15.43 -7.69 -5.59
C ARG A 89 -15.81 -8.19 -4.19
N THR A 90 -14.86 -8.82 -3.50
CA THR A 90 -15.06 -9.36 -2.14
C THR A 90 -15.35 -8.26 -1.13
N LEU A 91 -14.70 -7.11 -1.28
CA LEU A 91 -14.91 -5.91 -0.45
C LEU A 91 -16.19 -5.13 -0.80
N GLY A 92 -16.97 -5.59 -1.79
CA GLY A 92 -18.27 -5.03 -2.14
C GLY A 92 -18.23 -3.77 -3.01
N PHE A 93 -17.12 -3.50 -3.71
CA PHE A 93 -17.06 -2.37 -4.63
C PHE A 93 -18.01 -2.54 -5.83
N SER A 94 -18.63 -1.45 -6.28
CA SER A 94 -19.52 -1.48 -7.44
C SER A 94 -18.76 -1.86 -8.72
N GLN A 95 -19.42 -2.57 -9.64
CA GLN A 95 -18.79 -3.00 -10.90
C GLN A 95 -18.24 -1.82 -11.72
N LYS A 96 -18.92 -0.66 -11.71
CA LYS A 96 -18.46 0.57 -12.38
C LYS A 96 -17.14 1.08 -11.81
N TRP A 97 -16.99 1.06 -10.48
CA TRP A 97 -15.75 1.44 -9.81
C TRP A 97 -14.61 0.48 -10.15
N ILE A 98 -14.87 -0.82 -10.08
CA ILE A 98 -13.90 -1.85 -10.43
C ILE A 98 -13.43 -1.66 -11.88
N SER A 99 -14.34 -1.43 -12.82
CA SER A 99 -14.00 -1.18 -14.22
C SER A 99 -13.11 0.05 -14.42
N TRP A 100 -13.31 1.13 -13.65
CA TRP A 100 -12.42 2.30 -13.72
C TRP A 100 -11.02 2.00 -13.20
N ILE A 101 -10.89 1.30 -12.07
CA ILE A 101 -9.59 0.91 -11.53
C ILE A 101 -8.87 -0.07 -12.47
N MET A 102 -9.59 -1.06 -13.02
CA MET A 102 -9.00 -2.00 -13.98
C MET A 102 -8.54 -1.31 -15.26
N LEU A 103 -9.31 -0.32 -15.75
CA LEU A 103 -8.86 0.51 -16.87
C LEU A 103 -7.53 1.19 -16.55
N CYS A 104 -7.40 1.79 -15.36
CA CYS A 104 -6.16 2.47 -14.97
C CYS A 104 -4.94 1.56 -14.91
N VAL A 105 -5.08 0.28 -14.54
CA VAL A 105 -3.94 -0.64 -14.40
C VAL A 105 -3.67 -1.43 -15.68
N GLU A 106 -4.71 -1.81 -16.43
CA GLU A 106 -4.58 -2.63 -17.65
C GLU A 106 -4.12 -1.83 -18.88
N THR A 107 -4.32 -0.51 -18.91
CA THR A 107 -4.00 0.32 -20.11
C THR A 107 -2.66 1.06 -20.02
N VAL A 108 -1.80 0.74 -19.05
CA VAL A 108 -0.51 1.41 -18.91
C VAL A 108 0.48 0.83 -19.92
N ASP A 109 0.98 1.66 -20.84
CA ASP A 109 2.08 1.32 -21.73
C ASP A 109 3.40 1.89 -21.19
N TYR A 110 4.42 1.05 -21.06
CA TYR A 110 5.75 1.51 -20.66
C TYR A 110 6.69 1.59 -21.86
N SER A 111 7.57 2.58 -21.86
CA SER A 111 8.73 2.63 -22.74
C SER A 111 9.98 2.86 -21.91
N VAL A 112 11.05 2.13 -22.21
CA VAL A 112 12.31 2.22 -21.46
C VAL A 112 13.39 2.78 -22.35
N ILE A 113 14.21 3.67 -21.82
CA ILE A 113 15.40 4.17 -22.54
C ILE A 113 16.54 3.19 -22.27
N PHE A 114 17.03 2.54 -23.33
CA PHE A 114 18.18 1.64 -23.29
C PHE A 114 19.24 2.13 -24.26
N ASN A 115 20.43 2.45 -23.75
CA ASN A 115 21.53 3.04 -24.53
C ASN A 115 21.06 4.22 -25.41
N GLU A 116 20.37 5.19 -24.80
CA GLU A 116 19.83 6.40 -25.45
C GLU A 116 18.73 6.16 -26.49
N ASN A 117 18.33 4.92 -26.72
CA ASN A 117 17.25 4.55 -27.63
C ASN A 117 15.99 4.19 -26.84
N MET A 118 14.84 4.69 -27.28
CA MET A 118 13.55 4.31 -26.70
C MET A 118 13.16 2.90 -27.18
N VAL A 119 12.93 2.00 -26.24
CA VAL A 119 12.50 0.62 -26.47
C VAL A 119 11.10 0.43 -25.88
N GLY A 120 10.14 0.03 -26.72
CA GLY A 120 8.73 -0.14 -26.33
C GLY A 120 7.77 -0.17 -27.52
N PRO A 121 6.45 -0.25 -27.27
CA PRO A 121 5.84 -0.32 -25.94
C PRO A 121 6.00 -1.71 -25.31
N ILE A 122 6.27 -1.71 -24.00
CA ILE A 122 6.17 -2.89 -23.15
C ILE A 122 4.75 -2.86 -22.58
N VAL A 123 3.96 -3.87 -22.95
CA VAL A 123 2.63 -4.08 -22.37
C VAL A 123 2.80 -4.92 -21.10
N PRO A 124 2.57 -4.36 -19.91
CA PRO A 124 2.63 -5.09 -18.65
C PRO A 124 1.43 -6.03 -18.51
N GLY A 125 1.64 -7.20 -17.90
CA GLY A 125 0.55 -8.11 -17.51
C GLY A 125 0.32 -8.19 -16.00
N ARG A 126 1.10 -7.44 -15.21
CA ARG A 126 1.04 -7.37 -13.75
C ARG A 126 1.81 -6.14 -13.26
N GLY A 127 1.55 -5.77 -12.02
CA GLY A 127 2.17 -4.64 -11.36
C GLY A 127 1.47 -3.31 -11.62
N LEU A 128 1.81 -2.28 -10.87
CA LEU A 128 1.24 -0.92 -10.96
C LEU A 128 2.17 0.02 -11.72
#